data_AF-B7FW46-F1
#
_entry.id   AF-B7FW46-F1
#
_cell.length_a   1.000
_cell.length_b   1.000
_cell.length_c   1.000
_cell.angle_alpha   90.00
_cell.angle_beta   90.00
_cell.angle_gamma   90.00
#
_symmetry.space_group_name_H-M   'P 1'
#
loop_
_entity.id
_entity.type
_entity.pdbx_description
1 polymer ?
#
loop_
_entity_poly.entity_id
_entity_poly.type
_entity_poly.pdbx_seq_one_letter_code
_entity_poly.pdbx_strand_id
1 'polypeptide(L)'
;MQKGVDVEADDGIGFEDNEQFQDLSLQQLHEALDLLDAADIDAYREAKRHAPDLVALESDPRRFLRVENFNPWAAARRLASYWTIRKSIFGEKSLFPLRGTKGAFTEDDLRNIKSGVFQILPNDLYGHSVLFFDETKLELHTPRGFAKRIFFFLQMLSENQLSQSKGFTLVVALDKVGRISEKPGREFATDLVEQSMPLKLNDFHLLCCRPREEWTTALEKHIPKALHFLEKCVTLRAPNVHIDETHTGILHKMLNFGFEKESLPAVAGGTWDRSEFEKWLEKYDMRLTETSFSQLTECAFSDLIKETVMHYQLKVDSVDESSSVPTDNNSAINRNLYGPLSLPDIASTAEIKMSMESQRQLDEALDLIPIEQKHAFAEAKQCVPNLIETESNPIRFLEAENYNVWAATKHLVAYWKYQKDFFGDRAFFPMLLSDTGRTAISQEDMVFLKTTGFVTILPNDRYD
;
A
#
# COMPACT_ATOMS: atom_id res chain seq x y z
N MET A 1 26.71 -21.89 -24.99
CA MET A 1 27.20 -23.10 -24.28
C MET A 1 27.43 -22.74 -22.82
N GLN A 2 26.37 -22.79 -22.00
CA GLN A 2 26.46 -22.72 -20.55
C GLN A 2 26.30 -24.15 -20.03
N LYS A 3 27.18 -24.56 -19.10
CA LYS A 3 27.12 -25.85 -18.42
C LYS A 3 25.77 -25.95 -17.72
N GLY A 4 25.00 -26.98 -18.03
CA GLY A 4 23.84 -27.37 -17.23
C GLY A 4 24.33 -27.60 -15.81
N VAL A 5 23.88 -26.75 -14.90
CA VAL A 5 23.98 -27.03 -13.47
C VAL A 5 22.94 -28.11 -13.23
N ASP A 6 23.39 -29.35 -13.11
CA ASP A 6 22.57 -30.43 -12.57
C ASP A 6 22.16 -29.99 -11.17
N VAL A 7 20.94 -29.46 -11.06
CA VAL A 7 20.31 -29.18 -9.77
C VAL A 7 20.04 -30.56 -9.19
N GLU A 8 20.95 -31.04 -8.33
CA GLU A 8 20.68 -32.18 -7.47
C GLU A 8 19.33 -31.89 -6.79
N ALA A 9 18.33 -32.71 -7.10
CA ALA A 9 17.06 -32.66 -6.43
C ALA A 9 17.38 -32.86 -4.95
N ASP A 10 17.21 -31.79 -4.17
CA ASP A 10 17.28 -31.86 -2.72
C ASP A 10 16.19 -32.83 -2.29
N ASP A 11 16.56 -34.10 -2.11
CA ASP A 11 15.79 -35.18 -1.49
C ASP A 11 15.62 -34.89 0.02
N GLY A 12 15.48 -33.60 0.37
CA GLY A 12 15.31 -33.09 1.70
C GLY A 12 14.21 -33.89 2.35
N ILE A 13 14.61 -34.69 3.35
CA ILE A 13 13.85 -35.68 4.11
C ILE A 13 12.36 -35.38 3.96
N GLY A 14 11.77 -35.97 2.92
CA GLY A 14 10.40 -35.70 2.56
C GLY A 14 9.55 -36.24 3.67
N PHE A 15 9.14 -35.37 4.60
CA PHE A 15 8.05 -35.70 5.50
C PHE A 15 6.89 -36.03 4.57
N GLU A 16 6.60 -37.32 4.42
CA GLU A 16 5.45 -37.77 3.68
C GLU A 16 4.24 -37.09 4.32
N ASP A 17 3.63 -36.21 3.53
CA ASP A 17 2.47 -35.42 3.89
C ASP A 17 1.27 -36.35 4.07
N ASN A 18 1.27 -37.08 5.18
CA ASN A 18 0.22 -38.01 5.52
C ASN A 18 -0.89 -37.28 6.30
N GLU A 19 -2.13 -37.76 6.12
CA GLU A 19 -3.33 -37.14 6.67
C GLU A 19 -3.25 -36.96 8.21
N GLN A 20 -2.66 -37.94 8.90
CA GLN A 20 -2.49 -37.88 10.36
C GLN A 20 -1.59 -36.73 10.80
N PHE A 21 -0.49 -36.49 10.08
CA PHE A 21 0.41 -35.38 10.35
C PHE A 21 -0.28 -34.03 10.09
N GLN A 22 -1.02 -33.91 8.97
CA GLN A 22 -1.77 -32.69 8.67
C GLN A 22 -2.80 -32.36 9.75
N ASP A 23 -3.54 -33.36 10.23
CA ASP A 23 -4.56 -33.18 11.26
C ASP A 23 -3.94 -32.80 12.61
N LEU A 24 -2.81 -33.42 12.98
CA LEU A 24 -2.07 -33.06 14.18
C LEU A 24 -1.54 -31.61 14.09
N SER A 25 -0.94 -31.22 12.96
CA SER A 25 -0.46 -29.86 12.75
C SER A 25 -1.59 -28.83 12.78
N LEU A 26 -2.77 -29.19 12.26
CA LEU A 26 -3.95 -28.34 12.32
C LEU A 26 -4.46 -28.16 13.75
N GLN A 27 -4.50 -29.23 14.54
CA GLN A 27 -4.82 -29.15 15.96
C GLN A 27 -3.83 -28.23 16.69
N GLN A 28 -2.53 -28.42 16.47
CA GLN A 28 -1.49 -27.61 17.10
C GLN A 28 -1.55 -26.14 16.67
N LEU A 29 -1.93 -25.85 15.42
CA LEU A 29 -2.16 -24.48 14.96
C LEU A 29 -3.31 -23.83 15.72
N HIS A 30 -4.41 -24.56 15.95
CA HIS A 30 -5.54 -24.04 16.73
C HIS A 30 -5.15 -23.76 18.18
N GLU A 31 -4.39 -24.65 18.81
CA GLU A 31 -3.84 -24.42 20.15
C GLU A 31 -2.91 -23.19 20.17
N ALA A 32 -2.05 -23.03 19.15
CA ALA A 32 -1.16 -21.88 19.03
C ALA A 32 -1.94 -20.56 18.88
N LEU A 33 -3.03 -20.53 18.10
CA LEU A 33 -3.91 -19.37 17.99
C LEU A 33 -4.51 -18.99 19.35
N ASP A 34 -4.95 -19.96 20.14
CA ASP A 34 -5.54 -19.68 21.47
C ASP A 34 -4.54 -19.05 22.45
N LEU A 35 -3.25 -19.32 22.24
CA LEU A 35 -2.13 -18.81 23.05
C LEU A 35 -1.52 -17.49 22.54
N LEU A 36 -1.92 -16.97 21.37
CA LEU A 36 -1.46 -15.67 20.90
C LEU A 36 -2.01 -14.54 21.77
N ASP A 37 -1.25 -13.45 21.86
CA ASP A 37 -1.65 -12.23 22.55
C ASP A 37 -2.97 -11.70 21.98
N ALA A 38 -3.83 -11.16 22.85
CA ALA A 38 -5.17 -10.72 22.47
C ALA A 38 -5.14 -9.68 21.33
N ALA A 39 -4.15 -8.78 21.33
CA ALA A 39 -3.99 -7.75 20.31
C ALA A 39 -3.66 -8.32 18.93
N ASP A 40 -2.87 -9.40 18.86
CA ASP A 40 -2.42 -9.97 17.58
C ASP A 40 -3.53 -10.75 16.88
N ILE A 41 -4.44 -11.36 17.64
CA ILE A 41 -5.46 -12.28 17.14
C ILE A 41 -6.88 -11.68 17.11
N ASP A 42 -7.10 -10.48 17.64
CA ASP A 42 -8.44 -9.88 17.75
C ASP A 42 -9.19 -9.85 16.40
N ALA A 43 -8.51 -9.40 15.33
CA ALA A 43 -9.09 -9.33 13.99
C ALA A 43 -9.50 -10.72 13.45
N TYR A 44 -8.70 -11.76 13.70
CA TYR A 44 -9.05 -13.14 13.32
C TYR A 44 -10.24 -13.65 14.14
N ARG A 45 -10.27 -13.41 15.46
CA ARG A 45 -11.37 -13.82 16.34
C ARG A 45 -12.67 -13.13 15.96
N GLU A 46 -12.62 -11.84 15.63
CA GLU A 46 -13.75 -11.09 15.09
C GLU A 46 -14.25 -11.69 13.79
N ALA A 47 -13.37 -11.92 12.81
CA ALA A 47 -13.74 -12.51 11.53
C ALA A 47 -14.35 -13.91 11.69
N LYS A 48 -13.77 -14.76 12.55
CA LYS A 48 -14.29 -16.10 12.83
C LYS A 48 -15.67 -16.05 13.50
N ARG A 49 -15.94 -15.04 14.33
CA ARG A 49 -17.23 -14.86 15.01
C ARG A 49 -18.32 -14.35 14.05
N HIS A 50 -18.00 -13.39 13.20
CA HIS A 50 -18.98 -12.67 12.38
C HIS A 50 -19.11 -13.20 10.95
N ALA A 51 -18.08 -13.85 10.43
CA ALA A 51 -18.04 -14.37 9.06
C ALA A 51 -17.26 -15.71 8.98
N PRO A 52 -17.67 -16.77 9.71
CA PRO A 52 -16.95 -18.04 9.74
C PRO A 52 -16.79 -18.68 8.36
N ASP A 53 -17.80 -18.58 7.50
CA ASP A 53 -17.76 -19.09 6.12
C ASP A 53 -16.71 -18.37 5.28
N LEU A 54 -16.52 -17.06 5.49
CA LEU A 54 -15.49 -16.28 4.82
C LEU A 54 -14.10 -16.70 5.30
N VAL A 55 -13.93 -16.93 6.60
CA VAL A 55 -12.68 -17.46 7.17
C VAL A 55 -12.32 -18.81 6.57
N ALA A 56 -13.29 -19.71 6.43
CA ALA A 56 -13.08 -21.01 5.80
C ALA A 56 -12.73 -20.89 4.30
N LEU A 57 -13.40 -19.98 3.59
CA LEU A 57 -13.20 -19.79 2.15
C LEU A 57 -11.82 -19.19 1.82
N GLU A 58 -11.48 -18.09 2.49
CA GLU A 58 -10.31 -17.28 2.12
C GLU A 58 -9.07 -17.61 2.94
N SER A 59 -9.22 -18.10 4.17
CA SER A 59 -8.09 -18.29 5.10
C SER A 59 -8.06 -19.69 5.71
N ASP A 60 -8.21 -20.73 4.88
CA ASP A 60 -8.04 -22.12 5.32
C ASP A 60 -6.66 -22.30 6.00
N PRO A 61 -6.62 -22.67 7.30
CA PRO A 61 -5.37 -22.80 8.05
C PRO A 61 -4.34 -23.75 7.41
N ARG A 62 -4.79 -24.74 6.62
CA ARG A 62 -3.88 -25.65 5.91
C ARG A 62 -2.96 -24.93 4.93
N ARG A 63 -3.43 -23.83 4.31
CA ARG A 63 -2.61 -23.03 3.39
C ARG A 63 -1.43 -22.39 4.13
N PHE A 64 -1.67 -21.90 5.34
CA PHE A 64 -0.67 -21.27 6.20
C PHE A 64 0.33 -22.30 6.73
N LEU A 65 -0.15 -23.50 7.12
CA LEU A 65 0.73 -24.60 7.51
C LEU A 65 1.69 -24.98 6.40
N ARG A 66 1.22 -25.17 5.16
CA ARG A 66 2.10 -25.55 4.04
C ARG A 66 3.21 -24.54 3.78
N VAL A 67 2.89 -23.25 3.86
CA VAL A 67 3.85 -22.15 3.67
C VAL A 67 4.90 -22.15 4.78
N GLU A 68 4.50 -22.46 6.00
CA GLU A 68 5.38 -22.47 7.17
C GLU A 68 6.02 -23.83 7.44
N ASN A 69 6.08 -24.71 6.43
CA ASN A 69 6.62 -26.06 6.55
C ASN A 69 6.03 -26.82 7.76
N PHE A 70 4.72 -26.67 7.97
CA PHE A 70 3.93 -27.22 9.06
C PHE A 70 4.38 -26.79 10.46
N ASN A 71 5.03 -25.63 10.60
CA ASN A 71 5.25 -25.00 11.91
C ASN A 71 3.93 -24.34 12.40
N PRO A 72 3.27 -24.88 13.43
CA PRO A 72 1.95 -24.40 13.86
C PRO A 72 1.99 -22.98 14.41
N TRP A 73 3.06 -22.58 15.11
CA TRP A 73 3.19 -21.24 15.69
C TRP A 73 3.44 -20.17 14.64
N ALA A 74 4.31 -20.45 13.66
CA ALA A 74 4.54 -19.52 12.56
C ALA A 74 3.28 -19.37 11.70
N ALA A 75 2.59 -20.48 11.42
CA ALA A 75 1.33 -20.47 10.66
C ALA A 75 0.21 -19.72 11.40
N ALA A 76 0.07 -19.91 12.72
CA ALA A 76 -0.89 -19.18 13.54
C ALA A 76 -0.65 -17.67 13.51
N ARG A 77 0.62 -17.23 13.67
CA ARG A 77 0.98 -15.81 13.58
C ARG A 77 0.70 -15.22 12.19
N ARG A 78 1.05 -15.95 11.13
CA ARG A 78 0.78 -15.52 9.75
C ARG A 78 -0.73 -15.41 9.48
N LEU A 79 -1.53 -16.36 9.96
CA LEU A 79 -2.99 -16.32 9.84
C LEU A 79 -3.62 -15.16 10.65
N ALA A 80 -3.13 -14.89 11.85
CA ALA A 80 -3.57 -13.73 12.62
C ALA A 80 -3.23 -12.42 11.89
N SER A 81 -1.98 -12.30 11.41
CA SER A 81 -1.49 -11.17 10.61
C SER A 81 -2.31 -10.95 9.33
N TYR A 82 -2.70 -12.02 8.62
CA TYR A 82 -3.60 -11.94 7.45
C TYR A 82 -4.87 -11.12 7.76
N TRP A 83 -5.55 -11.44 8.86
CA TRP A 83 -6.80 -10.77 9.22
C TRP A 83 -6.58 -9.36 9.75
N THR A 84 -5.51 -9.12 10.50
CA THR A 84 -5.11 -7.77 10.94
C THR A 84 -4.84 -6.85 9.76
N ILE A 85 -4.03 -7.31 8.79
CA ILE A 85 -3.73 -6.55 7.58
C ILE A 85 -4.97 -6.38 6.70
N ARG A 86 -5.80 -7.41 6.55
CA ARG A 86 -7.08 -7.29 5.83
C ARG A 86 -7.99 -6.23 6.46
N LYS A 87 -8.13 -6.23 7.79
CA LYS A 87 -8.92 -5.23 8.52
C LYS A 87 -8.37 -3.82 8.29
N SER A 88 -7.05 -3.65 8.32
CA SER A 88 -6.40 -2.36 8.03
C SER A 88 -6.69 -1.85 6.60
N ILE A 89 -6.56 -2.72 5.59
CA ILE A 89 -6.76 -2.35 4.18
C ILE A 89 -8.23 -2.02 3.88
N PHE A 90 -9.15 -2.87 4.32
CA PHE A 90 -10.56 -2.82 3.93
C PHE A 90 -11.46 -2.12 4.95
N GLY A 91 -10.98 -1.83 6.16
CA GLY A 91 -11.76 -1.23 7.23
C GLY A 91 -12.97 -2.11 7.59
N GLU A 92 -14.14 -1.48 7.69
CA GLU A 92 -15.41 -2.16 7.94
C GLU A 92 -15.78 -3.21 6.87
N LYS A 93 -15.27 -3.03 5.64
CA LYS A 93 -15.50 -3.98 4.54
C LYS A 93 -14.62 -5.24 4.60
N SER A 94 -13.77 -5.38 5.63
CA SER A 94 -12.88 -6.53 5.77
C SER A 94 -13.61 -7.86 5.97
N LEU A 95 -14.85 -7.84 6.47
CA LEU A 95 -15.69 -9.02 6.65
C LEU A 95 -16.55 -9.38 5.42
N PHE A 96 -16.31 -8.70 4.29
CA PHE A 96 -16.97 -9.00 3.02
C PHE A 96 -16.04 -9.84 2.14
N PRO A 97 -16.60 -10.71 1.26
CA PRO A 97 -15.79 -11.50 0.34
C PRO A 97 -15.01 -10.61 -0.62
N LEU A 98 -13.81 -11.05 -1.02
CA LEU A 98 -13.07 -10.37 -2.11
C LEU A 98 -13.68 -10.62 -3.50
N ARG A 99 -14.68 -11.50 -3.57
CA ARG A 99 -15.34 -11.93 -4.80
C ARG A 99 -16.78 -11.45 -4.82
N GLY A 100 -17.28 -11.21 -6.03
CA GLY A 100 -18.68 -10.87 -6.28
C GLY A 100 -19.04 -9.40 -6.10
N THR A 101 -20.22 -9.06 -6.59
CA THR A 101 -20.75 -7.68 -6.67
C THR A 101 -21.05 -7.01 -5.32
N LYS A 102 -21.19 -7.80 -4.24
CA LYS A 102 -21.39 -7.29 -2.86
C LYS A 102 -20.14 -7.45 -1.99
N GLY A 103 -18.96 -7.43 -2.61
CA GLY A 103 -17.69 -7.71 -1.95
C GLY A 103 -17.05 -6.51 -1.25
N ALA A 104 -15.81 -6.71 -0.82
CA ALA A 104 -15.00 -5.72 -0.11
C ALA A 104 -14.56 -4.53 -1.00
N PHE A 105 -14.66 -4.66 -2.32
CA PHE A 105 -14.22 -3.67 -3.29
C PHE A 105 -15.28 -2.61 -3.58
N THR A 106 -14.83 -1.38 -3.86
CA THR A 106 -15.66 -0.33 -4.48
C THR A 106 -15.66 -0.49 -6.00
N GLU A 107 -16.53 0.24 -6.71
CA GLU A 107 -16.52 0.25 -8.19
C GLU A 107 -15.18 0.76 -8.75
N ASP A 108 -14.56 1.73 -8.08
CA ASP A 108 -13.23 2.23 -8.46
C ASP A 108 -12.14 1.16 -8.26
N ASP A 109 -12.19 0.42 -7.14
CA ASP A 109 -11.28 -0.70 -6.92
C ASP A 109 -11.43 -1.76 -8.03
N LEU A 110 -12.67 -2.09 -8.43
CA LEU A 110 -12.95 -3.04 -9.51
C LEU A 110 -12.46 -2.55 -10.87
N ARG A 111 -12.65 -1.26 -11.19
CA ARG A 111 -12.10 -0.63 -12.40
C ARG A 111 -10.58 -0.74 -12.43
N ASN A 112 -9.95 -0.49 -11.29
CA ASN A 112 -8.50 -0.57 -11.12
C ASN A 112 -7.95 -2.01 -11.16
N ILE A 113 -8.73 -3.02 -10.77
CA ILE A 113 -8.38 -4.44 -10.98
C ILE A 113 -8.46 -4.78 -12.46
N LYS A 114 -9.49 -4.28 -13.16
CA LYS A 114 -9.72 -4.51 -14.60
C LYS A 114 -8.74 -3.81 -15.52
N SER A 115 -8.03 -2.79 -15.05
CA SER A 115 -7.08 -2.03 -15.87
C SER A 115 -5.96 -2.91 -16.45
N GLY A 116 -5.68 -4.05 -15.83
CA GLY A 116 -4.63 -4.98 -16.26
C GLY A 116 -3.24 -4.57 -15.78
N VAL A 117 -3.16 -3.68 -14.78
CA VAL A 117 -1.91 -3.38 -14.05
C VAL A 117 -1.36 -4.66 -13.43
N PHE A 118 -2.22 -5.44 -12.77
CA PHE A 118 -1.90 -6.77 -12.28
C PHE A 118 -2.72 -7.80 -13.05
N GLN A 119 -2.08 -8.89 -13.46
CA GLN A 119 -2.71 -9.96 -14.22
C GLN A 119 -2.15 -11.30 -13.73
N ILE A 120 -3.02 -12.30 -13.54
CA ILE A 120 -2.58 -13.68 -13.32
C ILE A 120 -2.42 -14.32 -14.69
N LEU A 121 -1.20 -14.72 -15.01
CA LEU A 121 -0.88 -15.41 -16.25
C LEU A 121 -1.09 -16.93 -16.08
N PRO A 122 -1.10 -17.71 -17.18
CA PRO A 122 -0.98 -19.15 -17.07
C PRO A 122 0.26 -19.52 -16.25
N ASN A 123 0.16 -20.64 -15.54
CA ASN A 123 1.27 -21.14 -14.73
C ASN A 123 2.51 -21.36 -15.61
N ASP A 124 3.70 -21.29 -15.00
CA ASP A 124 4.94 -21.69 -15.67
C ASP A 124 4.96 -23.21 -15.92
N LEU A 125 5.97 -23.70 -16.66
CA LEU A 125 6.14 -25.14 -16.95
C LEU A 125 6.33 -26.01 -15.70
N TYR A 126 6.60 -25.40 -14.54
CA TYR A 126 6.73 -26.08 -13.26
C TYR A 126 5.42 -26.09 -12.46
N GLY A 127 4.38 -25.40 -12.95
CA GLY A 127 3.07 -25.30 -12.32
C GLY A 127 2.94 -24.18 -11.29
N HIS A 128 3.95 -23.31 -11.13
CA HIS A 128 3.86 -22.17 -10.23
C HIS A 128 2.93 -21.11 -10.83
N SER A 129 2.18 -20.44 -9.95
CA SER A 129 1.39 -19.29 -10.38
C SER A 129 2.29 -18.13 -10.76
N VAL A 130 1.90 -17.40 -11.81
CA VAL A 130 2.64 -16.25 -12.33
C VAL A 130 1.80 -15.00 -12.15
N LEU A 131 2.32 -14.04 -11.39
CA LEU A 131 1.77 -12.69 -11.28
C LEU A 131 2.53 -11.77 -12.22
N PHE A 132 1.82 -11.14 -13.15
CA PHE A 132 2.36 -10.12 -14.03
C PHE A 132 1.97 -8.73 -13.55
N PHE A 133 2.96 -7.86 -13.37
CA PHE A 133 2.80 -6.46 -13.00
C PHE A 133 3.29 -5.56 -14.14
N ASP A 134 2.35 -4.90 -14.80
CA ASP A 134 2.56 -3.97 -15.89
C ASP A 134 2.62 -2.53 -15.36
N GLU A 135 3.81 -2.08 -15.00
CA GLU A 135 4.01 -0.73 -14.43
C GLU A 135 3.62 0.37 -15.44
N THR A 136 3.61 0.05 -16.73
CA THR A 136 3.29 0.98 -17.82
C THR A 136 1.82 1.45 -17.79
N LYS A 137 0.96 0.61 -17.20
CA LYS A 137 -0.48 0.86 -17.01
C LYS A 137 -0.78 1.48 -15.65
N LEU A 138 0.23 1.71 -14.81
CA LEU A 138 0.03 2.27 -13.49
C LEU A 138 -0.37 3.75 -13.61
N GLU A 139 -1.64 4.02 -13.34
CA GLU A 139 -2.15 5.38 -13.18
C GLU A 139 -1.80 5.91 -11.78
N LEU A 140 -2.03 7.20 -11.53
CA LEU A 140 -1.84 7.75 -10.19
C LEU A 140 -2.85 7.08 -9.24
N HIS A 141 -2.35 6.33 -8.28
CA HIS A 141 -3.18 5.59 -7.33
C HIS A 141 -2.82 5.95 -5.91
N THR A 142 -3.82 5.92 -5.04
CA THR A 142 -3.58 6.01 -3.60
C THR A 142 -2.84 4.74 -3.13
N PRO A 143 -1.94 4.85 -2.13
CA PRO A 143 -1.28 3.69 -1.52
C PRO A 143 -2.28 2.62 -1.08
N ARG A 144 -3.45 3.03 -0.57
CA ARG A 144 -4.54 2.13 -0.17
C ARG A 144 -5.15 1.36 -1.34
N GLY A 145 -5.37 2.01 -2.49
CA GLY A 145 -5.87 1.34 -3.69
C GLY A 145 -4.86 0.34 -4.26
N PHE A 146 -3.56 0.63 -4.15
CA PHE A 146 -2.51 -0.35 -4.45
C PHE A 146 -2.57 -1.55 -3.50
N ALA A 147 -2.63 -1.30 -2.17
CA ALA A 147 -2.68 -2.34 -1.14
C ALA A 147 -3.85 -3.31 -1.34
N LYS A 148 -5.05 -2.79 -1.61
CA LYS A 148 -6.25 -3.59 -1.92
C LYS A 148 -6.04 -4.53 -3.11
N ARG A 149 -5.45 -4.04 -4.19
CA ARG A 149 -5.21 -4.82 -5.41
C ARG A 149 -4.17 -5.91 -5.19
N ILE A 150 -3.01 -5.55 -4.64
CA ILE A 150 -1.97 -6.56 -4.42
C ILE A 150 -2.45 -7.64 -3.44
N PHE A 151 -3.21 -7.26 -2.41
CA PHE A 151 -3.86 -8.22 -1.51
C PHE A 151 -4.79 -9.17 -2.26
N PHE A 152 -5.65 -8.64 -3.15
CA PHE A 152 -6.53 -9.45 -4.00
C PHE A 152 -5.76 -10.49 -4.80
N PHE A 153 -4.78 -10.06 -5.59
CA PHE A 153 -4.05 -10.96 -6.48
C PHE A 153 -3.27 -12.01 -5.71
N LEU A 154 -2.59 -11.62 -4.63
CA LEU A 154 -1.90 -12.58 -3.77
C LEU A 154 -2.88 -13.58 -3.14
N GLN A 155 -4.08 -13.15 -2.74
CA GLN A 155 -5.09 -14.06 -2.21
C GLN A 155 -5.52 -15.10 -3.25
N MET A 156 -5.69 -14.69 -4.51
CA MET A 156 -6.05 -15.59 -5.60
C MET A 156 -4.92 -16.58 -5.95
N LEU A 157 -3.67 -16.11 -5.99
CA LEU A 157 -2.50 -16.97 -6.21
C LEU A 157 -2.35 -18.02 -5.10
N SER A 158 -2.78 -17.69 -3.88
CA SER A 158 -2.71 -18.58 -2.72
C SER A 158 -3.63 -19.79 -2.82
N GLU A 159 -4.55 -19.83 -3.77
CA GLU A 159 -5.39 -21.01 -4.01
C GLU A 159 -4.63 -22.15 -4.68
N ASN A 160 -3.53 -21.85 -5.39
CA ASN A 160 -2.68 -22.88 -5.97
C ASN A 160 -1.83 -23.54 -4.87
N GLN A 161 -2.11 -24.81 -4.57
CA GLN A 161 -1.38 -25.59 -3.57
C GLN A 161 0.12 -25.68 -3.86
N LEU A 162 0.51 -25.73 -5.14
CA LEU A 162 1.93 -25.73 -5.50
C LEU A 162 2.58 -24.39 -5.15
N SER A 163 1.89 -23.27 -5.40
CA SER A 163 2.37 -21.94 -5.02
C SER A 163 2.47 -21.72 -3.50
N GLN A 164 1.66 -22.42 -2.69
CA GLN A 164 1.78 -22.40 -1.23
C GLN A 164 3.11 -23.02 -0.76
N SER A 165 3.53 -24.12 -1.39
CA SER A 165 4.72 -24.89 -0.97
C SER A 165 6.00 -24.46 -1.67
N LYS A 166 5.93 -24.14 -2.95
CA LYS A 166 7.08 -23.77 -3.80
C LYS A 166 7.15 -22.29 -4.13
N GLY A 167 6.13 -21.51 -3.77
CA GLY A 167 6.04 -20.09 -4.06
C GLY A 167 5.51 -19.77 -5.45
N PHE A 168 5.38 -18.48 -5.75
CA PHE A 168 4.91 -17.95 -7.03
C PHE A 168 6.01 -17.14 -7.72
N THR A 169 5.82 -16.87 -9.01
CA THR A 169 6.73 -16.08 -9.83
C THR A 169 6.14 -14.69 -10.09
N LEU A 170 6.91 -13.63 -9.81
CA LEU A 170 6.53 -12.26 -10.12
C LEU A 170 7.28 -11.78 -11.37
N VAL A 171 6.54 -11.34 -12.38
CA VAL A 171 7.10 -10.74 -13.61
C VAL A 171 6.69 -9.28 -13.65
N VAL A 172 7.66 -8.37 -13.70
CA VAL A 172 7.44 -6.91 -13.72
C VAL A 172 7.92 -6.35 -15.04
N ALA A 173 7.04 -5.68 -15.79
CA ALA A 173 7.40 -4.99 -17.03
C ALA A 173 7.60 -3.49 -16.81
N LEU A 174 8.77 -2.99 -17.20
CA LEU A 174 9.15 -1.58 -17.19
C LEU A 174 9.28 -1.07 -18.63
N ASP A 175 8.44 -0.09 -19.01
CA ASP A 175 8.53 0.62 -20.30
C ASP A 175 8.77 2.13 -20.15
N LYS A 176 8.65 2.68 -18.92
CA LYS A 176 8.86 4.11 -18.67
C LYS A 176 9.65 4.34 -17.39
N VAL A 177 10.86 4.80 -17.58
CA VAL A 177 11.69 5.36 -16.52
C VAL A 177 11.05 6.65 -16.02
N GLY A 178 10.59 6.66 -14.77
CA GLY A 178 10.07 7.88 -14.13
C GLY A 178 8.86 7.67 -13.21
N ARG A 179 8.26 6.47 -13.21
CA ARG A 179 7.13 6.13 -12.34
C ARG A 179 7.30 4.83 -11.56
N ILE A 180 8.56 4.45 -11.28
CA ILE A 180 8.82 3.34 -10.36
C ILE A 180 8.16 3.69 -9.05
N SER A 181 7.17 2.86 -8.69
CA SER A 181 6.24 3.17 -7.62
C SER A 181 6.99 3.66 -6.39
N GLU A 182 6.39 4.64 -5.73
CA GLU A 182 6.91 5.18 -4.49
C GLU A 182 7.24 4.04 -3.52
N LYS A 183 8.33 4.21 -2.78
CA LYS A 183 8.88 3.25 -1.81
C LYS A 183 7.82 2.60 -0.89
N PRO A 184 6.79 3.31 -0.38
CA PRO A 184 5.83 2.74 0.57
C PRO A 184 5.04 1.54 0.02
N GLY A 185 4.61 1.59 -1.25
CA GLY A 185 3.81 0.49 -1.83
C GLY A 185 4.59 -0.82 -1.96
N ARG A 186 5.90 -0.71 -2.20
CA ARG A 186 6.80 -1.88 -2.30
C ARG A 186 7.03 -2.52 -0.95
N GLU A 187 7.44 -1.75 0.06
CA GLU A 187 7.66 -2.25 1.42
C GLU A 187 6.41 -2.96 1.95
N PHE A 188 5.24 -2.35 1.74
CA PHE A 188 3.97 -2.96 2.06
C PHE A 188 3.75 -4.32 1.34
N ALA A 189 4.04 -4.42 0.04
CA ALA A 189 3.84 -5.66 -0.69
C ALA A 189 4.77 -6.79 -0.21
N THR A 190 6.02 -6.48 0.15
CA THR A 190 6.94 -7.45 0.75
C THR A 190 6.45 -7.89 2.11
N ASP A 191 6.14 -6.95 3.01
CA ASP A 191 5.66 -7.28 4.36
C ASP A 191 4.39 -8.14 4.28
N LEU A 192 3.49 -7.81 3.34
CA LEU A 192 2.27 -8.59 3.08
C LEU A 192 2.59 -10.04 2.68
N VAL A 193 3.49 -10.26 1.71
CA VAL A 193 3.89 -11.62 1.28
C VAL A 193 4.61 -12.37 2.40
N GLU A 194 5.54 -11.71 3.09
CA GLU A 194 6.38 -12.34 4.09
C GLU A 194 5.66 -12.68 5.39
N GLN A 195 4.70 -11.85 5.81
CA GLN A 195 4.15 -11.93 7.17
C GLN A 195 2.68 -12.35 7.21
N SER A 196 1.94 -12.22 6.10
CA SER A 196 0.48 -12.33 6.13
C SER A 196 -0.08 -13.29 5.09
N MET A 197 0.47 -13.36 3.88
CA MET A 197 -0.11 -14.21 2.84
C MET A 197 0.38 -15.65 2.96
N PRO A 198 -0.48 -16.66 2.73
CA PRO A 198 -0.06 -18.05 2.64
C PRO A 198 0.60 -18.34 1.27
N LEU A 199 1.67 -17.61 0.98
CA LEU A 199 2.47 -17.69 -0.24
C LEU A 199 3.93 -17.33 0.05
N LYS A 200 4.83 -17.71 -0.86
CA LYS A 200 6.22 -17.24 -0.91
C LYS A 200 6.54 -16.70 -2.29
N LEU A 201 7.39 -15.69 -2.38
CA LEU A 201 7.96 -15.27 -3.65
C LEU A 201 9.15 -16.18 -3.96
N ASN A 202 9.07 -16.92 -5.06
CA ASN A 202 10.08 -17.90 -5.49
C ASN A 202 11.02 -17.32 -6.53
N ASP A 203 10.45 -16.71 -7.58
CA ASP A 203 11.21 -16.11 -8.67
C ASP A 203 10.71 -14.70 -8.99
N PHE A 204 11.62 -13.85 -9.45
CA PHE A 204 11.36 -12.46 -9.79
C PHE A 204 12.02 -12.12 -11.12
N HIS A 205 11.23 -11.68 -12.09
CA HIS A 205 11.67 -11.29 -13.41
C HIS A 205 11.41 -9.81 -13.65
N LEU A 206 12.44 -9.05 -13.96
CA LEU A 206 12.32 -7.65 -14.39
C LEU A 206 12.51 -7.56 -15.91
N LEU A 207 11.51 -7.07 -16.63
CA LEU A 207 11.56 -6.91 -18.07
C LEU A 207 11.79 -5.44 -18.42
N CYS A 208 12.86 -5.16 -19.14
CA CYS A 208 13.21 -3.84 -19.65
C CYS A 208 13.36 -3.92 -21.16
N CYS A 209 12.31 -3.59 -21.91
CA CYS A 209 12.35 -3.56 -23.36
C CYS A 209 12.59 -2.14 -23.88
N ARG A 210 13.44 -1.99 -24.90
CA ARG A 210 13.74 -0.70 -25.56
C ARG A 210 14.23 0.38 -24.58
N PRO A 211 15.31 0.13 -23.83
CA PRO A 211 15.91 1.20 -23.03
C PRO A 211 16.33 2.35 -23.96
N ARG A 212 15.82 3.57 -23.72
CA ARG A 212 16.31 4.77 -24.42
C ARG A 212 17.69 5.13 -23.87
N GLU A 213 18.48 5.96 -24.54
CA GLU A 213 19.80 6.38 -24.02
C GLU A 213 19.73 7.03 -22.63
N GLU A 214 18.60 7.67 -22.29
CA GLU A 214 18.32 8.24 -20.97
C GLU A 214 18.08 7.16 -19.88
N TRP A 215 17.88 5.90 -20.27
CA TRP A 215 17.60 4.81 -19.34
C TRP A 215 18.83 4.28 -18.64
N THR A 216 20.03 4.42 -19.20
CA THR A 216 21.25 3.87 -18.58
C THR A 216 21.42 4.43 -17.18
N THR A 217 21.38 5.76 -17.03
CA THR A 217 21.46 6.47 -15.75
C THR A 217 20.33 6.08 -14.79
N ALA A 218 19.14 5.81 -15.33
CA ALA A 218 17.98 5.56 -14.50
C ALA A 218 17.85 4.10 -14.08
N LEU A 219 18.14 3.16 -14.96
CA LEU A 219 18.28 1.74 -14.62
C LEU A 219 19.40 1.59 -13.58
N GLU A 220 20.54 2.26 -13.75
CA GLU A 220 21.61 2.30 -12.75
C GLU A 220 21.14 2.86 -11.40
N LYS A 221 20.22 3.85 -11.39
CA LYS A 221 19.68 4.42 -10.15
C LYS A 221 18.57 3.58 -9.52
N HIS A 222 17.77 2.89 -10.33
CA HIS A 222 16.51 2.28 -9.90
C HIS A 222 16.59 0.77 -9.77
N ILE A 223 17.33 0.07 -10.63
CA ILE A 223 17.55 -1.36 -10.51
C ILE A 223 18.14 -1.66 -9.13
N PRO A 224 19.25 -1.03 -8.65
CA PRO A 224 19.76 -1.35 -7.32
C PRO A 224 18.74 -1.14 -6.20
N LYS A 225 17.83 -0.17 -6.32
CA LYS A 225 16.74 0.01 -5.34
C LYS A 225 15.69 -1.10 -5.42
N ALA A 226 15.39 -1.60 -6.61
CA ALA A 226 14.52 -2.75 -6.79
C ALA A 226 15.21 -4.04 -6.31
N LEU A 227 16.49 -4.24 -6.60
CA LEU A 227 17.25 -5.40 -6.12
C LEU A 227 17.41 -5.37 -4.59
N HIS A 228 17.79 -4.24 -4.00
CA HIS A 228 17.89 -4.08 -2.55
C HIS A 228 16.55 -4.30 -1.84
N PHE A 229 15.45 -3.96 -2.51
CA PHE A 229 14.11 -4.28 -2.02
C PHE A 229 13.86 -5.79 -2.01
N LEU A 230 14.31 -6.51 -3.04
CA LEU A 230 14.16 -7.97 -3.15
C LEU A 230 15.14 -8.74 -2.25
N GLU A 231 16.28 -8.16 -1.87
CA GLU A 231 17.21 -8.74 -0.89
C GLU A 231 16.55 -9.00 0.47
N LYS A 232 15.49 -8.25 0.82
CA LYS A 232 14.74 -8.47 2.05
C LYS A 232 13.90 -9.74 2.02
N CYS A 233 13.47 -10.16 0.83
CA CYS A 233 12.72 -11.38 0.62
C CYS A 233 13.63 -12.60 0.79
N VAL A 234 13.69 -13.14 2.01
CA VAL A 234 14.60 -14.21 2.46
C VAL A 234 14.57 -15.47 1.59
N THR A 235 13.50 -15.70 0.83
CA THR A 235 13.32 -16.87 -0.02
C THR A 235 13.74 -16.69 -1.47
N LEU A 236 14.05 -15.46 -1.89
CA LEU A 236 14.29 -15.16 -3.30
C LEU A 236 15.68 -15.60 -3.74
N ARG A 237 15.71 -16.31 -4.87
CA ARG A 237 16.93 -16.39 -5.69
C ARG A 237 17.26 -15.00 -6.22
N ALA A 238 18.52 -14.80 -6.64
CA ALA A 238 18.92 -13.55 -7.25
C ALA A 238 17.92 -13.17 -8.38
N PRO A 239 17.38 -11.95 -8.38
CA PRO A 239 16.38 -11.53 -9.36
C PRO A 239 16.90 -11.60 -10.79
N ASN A 240 16.04 -12.03 -11.70
CA ASN A 240 16.33 -12.20 -13.11
C ASN A 240 15.99 -10.93 -13.89
N VAL A 241 17.02 -10.19 -14.34
CA VAL A 241 16.83 -8.94 -15.10
C VAL A 241 17.02 -9.20 -16.59
N HIS A 242 15.98 -8.95 -17.37
CA HIS A 242 15.92 -9.15 -18.82
C HIS A 242 15.90 -7.80 -19.52
N ILE A 243 17.03 -7.40 -20.11
CA ILE A 243 17.15 -6.16 -20.88
C ILE A 243 17.34 -6.52 -22.36
N ASP A 244 16.50 -6.01 -23.24
CA ASP A 244 16.63 -6.21 -24.69
C ASP A 244 16.05 -5.03 -25.50
N GLU A 245 16.47 -4.87 -26.74
CA GLU A 245 15.94 -3.85 -27.65
C GLU A 245 14.58 -4.26 -28.24
N THR A 246 14.24 -5.55 -28.19
CA THR A 246 13.03 -6.08 -28.80
C THR A 246 12.26 -6.98 -27.84
N HIS A 247 10.92 -6.98 -27.96
CA HIS A 247 10.08 -7.91 -27.20
C HIS A 247 10.42 -9.38 -27.54
N THR A 248 10.82 -9.68 -28.78
CA THR A 248 11.26 -11.02 -29.18
C THR A 248 12.52 -11.47 -28.45
N GLY A 249 13.46 -10.56 -28.21
CA GLY A 249 14.67 -10.86 -27.42
C GLY A 249 14.36 -11.08 -25.94
N ILE A 250 13.43 -10.30 -25.36
CA ILE A 250 12.89 -10.55 -24.02
C ILE A 250 12.23 -11.93 -23.96
N LEU A 251 11.36 -12.27 -24.90
CA LEU A 251 10.71 -13.58 -24.97
C LEU A 251 11.76 -14.70 -24.99
N HIS A 252 12.77 -14.61 -25.85
CA HIS A 252 13.82 -15.64 -25.95
C HIS A 252 14.53 -15.89 -24.61
N LYS A 253 14.74 -14.84 -23.81
CA LYS A 253 15.31 -14.96 -22.46
C LYS A 253 14.33 -15.63 -21.50
N MET A 254 13.07 -15.22 -21.51
CA MET A 254 12.02 -15.78 -20.66
C MET A 254 11.75 -17.27 -20.92
N LEU A 255 11.86 -17.73 -22.18
CA LEU A 255 11.71 -19.16 -22.50
C LEU A 255 12.70 -20.06 -21.72
N ASN A 256 13.89 -19.56 -21.38
CA ASN A 256 14.88 -20.31 -20.59
C ASN A 256 14.47 -20.52 -19.12
N PHE A 257 13.45 -19.80 -18.65
CA PHE A 257 12.93 -19.88 -17.29
C PHE A 257 11.60 -20.64 -17.20
N GLY A 258 11.23 -21.37 -18.26
CA GLY A 258 10.03 -22.20 -18.27
C GLY A 258 8.74 -21.44 -18.54
N PHE A 259 8.83 -20.26 -19.17
CA PHE A 259 7.66 -19.59 -19.73
C PHE A 259 7.39 -20.08 -21.16
N GLU A 260 6.12 -20.01 -21.57
CA GLU A 260 5.70 -20.27 -22.95
C GLU A 260 5.37 -18.96 -23.65
N LYS A 261 5.46 -18.93 -24.98
CA LYS A 261 5.11 -17.74 -25.75
C LYS A 261 3.64 -17.37 -25.56
N GLU A 262 2.79 -18.38 -25.48
CA GLU A 262 1.34 -18.28 -25.34
C GLU A 262 0.93 -17.92 -23.90
N SER A 263 1.83 -18.03 -22.92
CA SER A 263 1.57 -17.65 -21.52
C SER A 263 1.97 -16.22 -21.17
N LEU A 264 2.69 -15.53 -22.07
CA LEU A 264 3.22 -14.19 -21.84
C LEU A 264 2.46 -13.12 -22.64
N PRO A 265 2.24 -11.92 -22.07
CA PRO A 265 1.61 -10.82 -22.79
C PRO A 265 2.53 -10.24 -23.88
N ALA A 266 1.95 -9.49 -24.82
CA ALA A 266 2.68 -8.89 -25.94
C ALA A 266 3.86 -7.97 -25.53
N VAL A 267 3.77 -7.30 -24.37
CA VAL A 267 4.86 -6.48 -23.82
C VAL A 267 6.08 -7.30 -23.40
N ALA A 268 5.88 -8.59 -23.09
CA ALA A 268 6.93 -9.57 -22.85
C ALA A 268 7.27 -10.40 -24.12
N GLY A 269 6.73 -10.01 -25.28
CA GLY A 269 6.94 -10.67 -26.57
C GLY A 269 6.07 -11.90 -26.83
N GLY A 270 5.19 -12.25 -25.90
CA GLY A 270 4.29 -13.39 -26.05
C GLY A 270 3.01 -13.07 -26.85
N THR A 271 2.09 -14.02 -26.84
CA THR A 271 0.81 -13.97 -27.56
C THR A 271 -0.40 -14.17 -26.66
N TRP A 272 -0.21 -14.17 -25.34
CA TRP A 272 -1.31 -14.23 -24.40
C TRP A 272 -2.18 -12.98 -24.53
N ASP A 273 -3.49 -13.21 -24.66
CA ASP A 273 -4.47 -12.15 -24.88
C ASP A 273 -5.15 -11.74 -23.57
N ARG A 274 -5.40 -10.43 -23.44
CA ARG A 274 -6.08 -9.84 -22.29
C ARG A 274 -7.48 -10.40 -22.09
N SER A 275 -8.16 -10.83 -23.16
CA SER A 275 -9.49 -11.42 -23.05
C SER A 275 -9.50 -12.69 -22.18
N GLU A 276 -8.38 -13.41 -22.06
CA GLU A 276 -8.25 -14.55 -21.14
C GLU A 276 -8.28 -14.10 -19.67
N PHE A 277 -7.68 -12.95 -19.35
CA PHE A 277 -7.78 -12.36 -18.01
C PHE A 277 -9.18 -11.82 -17.70
N GLU A 278 -9.88 -11.28 -18.69
CA GLU A 278 -11.27 -10.86 -18.52
C GLU A 278 -12.18 -12.06 -18.23
N LYS A 279 -12.03 -13.17 -18.98
CA LYS A 279 -12.71 -14.44 -18.67
C LYS A 279 -12.36 -14.95 -17.29
N TRP A 280 -11.10 -14.84 -16.88
CA TRP A 280 -10.66 -15.21 -15.54
C TRP A 280 -11.35 -14.35 -14.47
N LEU A 281 -11.45 -13.03 -14.65
CA LEU A 281 -12.17 -12.13 -13.74
C LEU A 281 -13.66 -12.46 -13.66
N GLU A 282 -14.29 -12.83 -14.77
CA GLU A 282 -15.69 -13.23 -14.80
C GLU A 282 -15.98 -14.49 -13.98
N LYS A 283 -15.06 -15.47 -13.99
CA LYS A 283 -15.16 -16.67 -13.14
C LYS A 283 -15.27 -16.33 -11.66
N TYR A 284 -14.72 -15.20 -11.24
CA TYR A 284 -14.74 -14.71 -9.86
C TYR A 284 -15.83 -13.66 -9.58
N ASP A 285 -16.80 -13.51 -10.50
CA ASP A 285 -17.90 -12.55 -10.41
C ASP A 285 -17.43 -11.10 -10.19
N MET A 286 -16.29 -10.74 -10.80
CA MET A 286 -15.74 -9.37 -10.74
C MET A 286 -16.32 -8.48 -11.85
N ARG A 287 -17.63 -8.56 -12.09
CA ARG A 287 -18.31 -7.74 -13.10
C ARG A 287 -18.61 -6.35 -12.53
N LEU A 288 -18.47 -5.33 -13.39
CA LEU A 288 -19.02 -4.01 -13.07
C LEU A 288 -20.50 -4.13 -13.43
N THR A 289 -21.39 -3.73 -12.53
CA THR A 289 -22.81 -3.66 -12.85
C THR A 289 -22.98 -2.65 -13.98
N GLU A 290 -23.43 -3.10 -15.15
CA GLU A 290 -23.60 -2.26 -16.35
C GLU A 290 -24.45 -1.01 -16.08
N THR A 291 -25.33 -1.07 -15.07
CA THR A 291 -26.22 0.02 -14.65
C THR A 291 -25.48 1.26 -14.15
N SER A 292 -24.28 1.14 -13.57
CA SER A 292 -23.53 2.29 -13.04
C SER A 292 -22.75 3.03 -14.13
N PHE A 293 -22.41 2.37 -15.24
CA PHE A 293 -21.48 2.92 -16.22
C PHE A 293 -22.10 4.02 -17.09
N SER A 294 -23.33 3.82 -17.59
CA SER A 294 -24.01 4.80 -18.44
C SER A 294 -24.49 6.03 -17.67
N GLN A 295 -24.86 5.88 -16.39
CA GLN A 295 -25.38 6.99 -15.58
C GLN A 295 -24.28 7.92 -15.05
N LEU A 296 -23.10 7.40 -14.74
CA LEU A 296 -22.01 8.20 -14.18
C LEU A 296 -21.22 9.00 -15.21
N THR A 297 -21.06 8.48 -16.44
CA THR A 297 -20.29 9.20 -17.48
C THR A 297 -21.03 10.36 -18.12
N GLU A 298 -22.36 10.31 -18.19
CA GLU A 298 -23.16 11.40 -18.80
C GLU A 298 -23.55 12.49 -17.81
N CYS A 299 -23.89 12.18 -16.55
CA CYS A 299 -24.33 13.20 -15.59
C CYS A 299 -23.18 13.89 -14.84
N ALA A 300 -22.25 13.13 -14.25
CA ALA A 300 -21.31 13.70 -13.28
C ALA A 300 -20.26 14.63 -13.92
N PHE A 301 -19.80 14.30 -15.14
CA PHE A 301 -18.75 15.09 -15.79
C PHE A 301 -19.29 16.35 -16.48
N SER A 302 -20.51 16.28 -17.04
CA SER A 302 -21.20 17.45 -17.62
C SER A 302 -21.55 18.47 -16.55
N ASP A 303 -22.11 18.00 -15.43
CA ASP A 303 -22.71 18.90 -14.45
C ASP A 303 -21.66 19.54 -13.55
N LEU A 304 -20.59 18.80 -13.19
CA LEU A 304 -19.45 19.36 -12.46
C LEU A 304 -18.69 20.41 -13.28
N ILE A 305 -18.51 20.20 -14.58
CA ILE A 305 -17.88 21.20 -15.46
C ILE A 305 -18.79 22.42 -15.60
N LYS A 306 -20.10 22.24 -15.80
CA LYS A 306 -21.05 23.36 -15.89
C LYS A 306 -21.09 24.17 -14.60
N GLU A 307 -21.13 23.51 -13.45
CA GLU A 307 -21.17 24.17 -12.13
C GLU A 307 -19.86 24.91 -11.84
N THR A 308 -18.71 24.30 -12.12
CA THR A 308 -17.39 24.93 -11.94
C THR A 308 -17.21 26.13 -12.87
N VAL A 309 -17.63 26.03 -14.12
CA VAL A 309 -17.56 27.13 -15.11
C VAL A 309 -18.51 28.26 -14.71
N MET A 310 -19.75 27.96 -14.30
CA MET A 310 -20.69 28.99 -13.82
C MET A 310 -20.18 29.69 -12.56
N HIS A 311 -19.58 28.96 -11.62
CA HIS A 311 -19.05 29.54 -10.40
C HIS A 311 -17.81 30.42 -10.66
N TYR A 312 -17.03 30.13 -11.71
CA TYR A 312 -15.94 30.98 -12.17
C TYR A 312 -16.44 32.22 -12.92
N GLN A 313 -17.41 32.08 -13.83
CA GLN A 313 -17.98 33.22 -14.56
C GLN A 313 -18.59 34.26 -13.60
N LEU A 314 -19.37 33.81 -12.61
CA LEU A 314 -19.98 34.69 -11.60
C LEU A 314 -18.96 35.43 -10.74
N LYS A 315 -17.77 34.86 -10.54
CA LYS A 315 -16.69 35.46 -9.74
C LYS A 315 -15.86 36.46 -10.54
N VAL A 316 -15.76 36.26 -11.86
CA VAL A 316 -15.12 37.20 -12.79
C VAL A 316 -16.01 38.43 -13.01
N ASP A 317 -17.32 38.23 -13.09
CA ASP A 317 -18.28 39.32 -13.30
C ASP A 317 -18.58 40.13 -12.03
N SER A 318 -18.16 39.67 -10.84
CA SER A 318 -18.38 40.34 -9.56
C SER A 318 -17.19 41.16 -9.03
N VAL A 319 -16.09 41.28 -9.78
CA VAL A 319 -14.96 42.15 -9.39
C VAL A 319 -15.26 43.57 -9.85
N ASP A 320 -16.01 44.28 -9.01
CA ASP A 320 -16.25 45.71 -9.13
C ASP A 320 -14.96 46.46 -8.71
N GLU A 321 -14.44 47.32 -9.58
CA GLU A 321 -13.13 48.02 -9.47
C GLU A 321 -13.09 49.11 -8.38
N SER A 322 -13.99 49.09 -7.40
CA SER A 322 -14.08 50.15 -6.40
C SER A 322 -14.35 49.65 -4.97
N SER A 323 -13.33 49.12 -4.30
CA SER A 323 -13.33 49.21 -2.83
C SER A 323 -11.91 49.21 -2.24
N SER A 324 -11.65 50.26 -1.47
CA SER A 324 -10.47 50.47 -0.64
C SER A 324 -10.40 49.45 0.49
N VAL A 325 -9.24 48.80 0.63
CA VAL A 325 -8.92 47.75 1.61
C VAL A 325 -8.77 48.30 3.04
N PRO A 326 -9.44 47.71 4.06
CA PRO A 326 -9.00 47.78 5.44
C PRO A 326 -8.03 46.62 5.75
N THR A 327 -6.82 46.96 6.17
CA THR A 327 -5.78 46.04 6.65
C THR A 327 -6.09 45.56 8.06
N ASP A 328 -6.80 44.42 8.24
CA ASP A 328 -6.64 43.60 9.47
C ASP A 328 -7.24 42.16 9.46
N ASN A 329 -7.48 41.52 8.31
CA ASN A 329 -8.16 40.22 8.26
C ASN A 329 -7.28 38.95 8.32
N ASN A 330 -5.95 39.08 8.45
CA ASN A 330 -5.06 37.90 8.42
C ASN A 330 -5.05 37.07 9.73
N SER A 331 -5.65 37.55 10.83
CA SER A 331 -5.70 36.78 12.08
C SER A 331 -6.81 35.71 12.11
N ALA A 332 -7.88 35.87 11.31
CA ALA A 332 -9.03 34.98 11.32
C ALA A 332 -8.83 33.71 10.48
N ILE A 333 -8.07 33.79 9.38
CA ILE A 333 -7.85 32.67 8.45
C ILE A 333 -6.97 31.57 9.09
N ASN A 334 -5.99 31.94 9.90
CA ASN A 334 -5.09 30.99 10.57
C ASN A 334 -5.77 30.13 11.64
N ARG A 335 -6.96 30.51 12.14
CA ARG A 335 -7.76 29.67 13.06
C ARG A 335 -8.55 28.57 12.35
N ASN A 336 -8.80 28.70 11.04
CA ASN A 336 -9.73 27.81 10.34
C ASN A 336 -9.10 26.52 9.79
N LEU A 337 -7.78 26.46 9.62
CA LEU A 337 -7.12 25.25 9.07
C LEU A 337 -7.11 24.06 10.04
N TYR A 338 -7.19 24.31 11.34
CA TYR A 338 -7.16 23.28 12.38
C TYR A 338 -8.45 23.18 13.20
N GLY A 339 -9.49 23.91 12.78
CA GLY A 339 -10.72 24.12 13.55
C GLY A 339 -10.48 24.90 14.85
N PRO A 340 -11.52 25.52 15.44
CA PRO A 340 -11.46 25.86 16.86
C PRO A 340 -11.17 24.58 17.65
N LEU A 341 -10.32 24.66 18.68
CA LEU A 341 -10.30 23.63 19.73
C LEU A 341 -11.73 23.57 20.27
N SER A 342 -12.51 22.63 19.77
CA SER A 342 -13.81 22.29 20.35
C SER A 342 -13.51 22.00 21.81
N LEU A 343 -13.98 22.86 22.72
CA LEU A 343 -13.95 22.54 24.13
C LEU A 343 -14.73 21.23 24.24
N PRO A 344 -14.07 20.12 24.62
CA PRO A 344 -14.75 18.84 24.61
C PRO A 344 -15.95 18.93 25.55
N ASP A 345 -17.10 18.42 25.09
CA ASP A 345 -18.15 17.97 25.99
C ASP A 345 -17.46 17.20 27.12
N ILE A 346 -17.67 17.67 28.36
CA ILE A 346 -16.93 17.35 29.58
C ILE A 346 -16.24 15.98 29.46
N ALA A 347 -14.99 15.99 29.00
CA ALA A 347 -14.22 14.76 28.84
C ALA A 347 -14.24 14.03 30.18
N SER A 348 -14.50 12.73 30.13
CA SER A 348 -14.60 11.95 31.35
C SER A 348 -13.28 12.06 32.12
N THR A 349 -13.33 12.05 33.45
CA THR A 349 -12.11 12.08 34.28
C THR A 349 -11.16 10.93 33.94
N ALA A 350 -11.67 9.84 33.34
CA ALA A 350 -10.89 8.72 32.84
C ALA A 350 -10.09 9.08 31.57
N GLU A 351 -10.70 9.76 30.59
CA GLU A 351 -10.02 10.18 29.36
C GLU A 351 -8.90 11.18 29.64
N ILE A 352 -9.13 12.13 30.54
CA ILE A 352 -8.10 13.10 30.95
C ILE A 352 -6.91 12.37 31.59
N LYS A 353 -7.17 11.43 32.50
CA LYS A 353 -6.10 10.64 33.15
C LYS A 353 -5.35 9.76 32.16
N MET A 354 -6.06 9.12 31.23
CA MET A 354 -5.46 8.28 30.19
C MET A 354 -4.59 9.11 29.25
N SER A 355 -5.05 10.30 28.85
CA SER A 355 -4.30 11.23 28.01
C SER A 355 -3.01 11.71 28.69
N MET A 356 -3.09 12.13 29.97
CA MET A 356 -1.92 12.56 30.74
C MET A 356 -0.89 11.45 30.93
N GLU A 357 -1.33 10.24 31.26
CA GLU A 357 -0.42 9.10 31.45
C GLU A 357 0.22 8.66 30.12
N SER A 358 -0.55 8.65 29.03
CA SER A 358 -0.03 8.31 27.70
C SER A 358 0.99 9.34 27.21
N GLN A 359 0.77 10.62 27.50
CA GLN A 359 1.72 11.69 27.18
C GLN A 359 3.02 11.52 27.98
N ARG A 360 2.94 11.20 29.28
CA ARG A 360 4.12 10.90 30.11
C ARG A 360 4.92 9.72 29.54
N GLN A 361 4.24 8.65 29.16
CA GLN A 361 4.89 7.47 28.56
C GLN A 361 5.52 7.78 27.20
N LEU A 362 4.90 8.65 26.39
CA LEU A 362 5.46 9.11 25.13
C LEU A 362 6.74 9.92 25.33
N ASP A 363 6.79 10.79 26.34
CA ASP A 363 8.01 11.53 26.68
C ASP A 363 9.14 10.57 27.11
N GLU A 364 8.84 9.56 27.93
CA GLU A 364 9.80 8.52 28.31
C GLU A 364 10.30 7.72 27.09
N ALA A 365 9.40 7.34 26.19
CA ALA A 365 9.76 6.63 24.95
C ALA A 365 10.61 7.49 24.02
N LEU A 366 10.33 8.80 23.92
CA LEU A 366 11.16 9.75 23.18
C LEU A 366 12.58 9.78 23.75
N ASP A 367 12.74 9.79 25.08
CA ASP A 367 14.05 9.81 25.75
C ASP A 367 14.89 8.56 25.44
N LEU A 368 14.24 7.40 25.28
CA LEU A 368 14.90 6.13 24.94
C LEU A 368 15.38 6.03 23.48
N ILE A 369 14.87 6.85 22.56
CA ILE A 369 15.35 6.85 21.16
C ILE A 369 16.75 7.50 21.09
N PRO A 370 17.74 6.86 20.45
CA PRO A 370 19.07 7.44 20.25
C PRO A 370 19.02 8.81 19.57
N ILE A 371 19.87 9.74 20.01
CA ILE A 371 19.85 11.14 19.54
C ILE A 371 20.03 11.23 18.02
N GLU A 372 20.80 10.33 17.42
CA GLU A 372 21.05 10.26 15.97
C GLU A 372 19.76 9.98 15.19
N GLN A 373 18.82 9.26 15.78
CA GLN A 373 17.53 8.92 15.17
C GLN A 373 16.47 10.01 15.40
N LYS A 374 16.57 10.77 16.50
CA LYS A 374 15.64 11.85 16.86
C LYS A 374 16.20 13.27 16.74
N HIS A 375 17.32 13.45 16.05
CA HIS A 375 18.02 14.75 15.98
C HIS A 375 17.10 15.89 15.52
N ALA A 376 16.34 15.70 14.44
CA ALA A 376 15.43 16.72 13.91
C ALA A 376 14.32 17.10 14.91
N PHE A 377 13.77 16.12 15.64
CA PHE A 377 12.80 16.36 16.70
C PHE A 377 13.42 17.11 17.88
N ALA A 378 14.63 16.73 18.32
CA ALA A 378 15.33 17.40 19.41
C ALA A 378 15.63 18.87 19.07
N GLU A 379 16.04 19.14 17.83
CA GLU A 379 16.25 20.49 17.31
C GLU A 379 14.95 21.28 17.24
N ALA A 380 13.85 20.69 16.75
CA ALA A 380 12.53 21.33 16.78
C ALA A 380 12.09 21.70 18.20
N LYS A 381 12.32 20.81 19.17
CA LYS A 381 11.98 21.04 20.59
C LYS A 381 12.77 22.21 21.18
N GLN A 382 14.00 22.40 20.71
CA GLN A 382 14.85 23.51 21.13
C GLN A 382 14.51 24.83 20.40
N CYS A 383 14.29 24.78 19.10
CA CYS A 383 14.14 25.96 18.25
C CYS A 383 12.71 26.50 18.21
N VAL A 384 11.71 25.61 18.18
CA VAL A 384 10.30 25.95 17.93
C VAL A 384 9.33 25.10 18.77
N PRO A 385 9.40 25.15 20.11
CA PRO A 385 8.52 24.36 20.99
C PRO A 385 7.03 24.61 20.72
N ASN A 386 6.66 25.85 20.41
CA ASN A 386 5.27 26.22 20.08
C ASN A 386 4.76 25.50 18.82
N LEU A 387 5.64 25.18 17.86
CA LEU A 387 5.27 24.48 16.64
C LEU A 387 5.03 22.99 16.90
N ILE A 388 5.75 22.40 17.87
CA ILE A 388 5.44 21.06 18.36
C ILE A 388 4.03 21.01 18.94
N GLU A 389 3.64 21.98 19.75
CA GLU A 389 2.31 21.97 20.38
C GLU A 389 1.16 22.18 19.38
N THR A 390 1.40 22.94 18.32
CA THR A 390 0.35 23.37 17.39
C THR A 390 0.27 22.51 16.12
N GLU A 391 1.41 22.19 15.53
CA GLU A 391 1.49 21.47 14.26
C GLU A 391 1.69 19.96 14.46
N SER A 392 2.58 19.57 15.38
CA SER A 392 2.92 18.16 15.66
C SER A 392 2.58 17.73 17.09
N ASN A 393 1.37 18.10 17.54
CA ASN A 393 0.93 17.86 18.91
C ASN A 393 1.04 16.36 19.26
N PRO A 394 1.81 15.96 20.29
CA PRO A 394 2.01 14.55 20.63
C PRO A 394 0.73 13.76 20.89
N ILE A 395 -0.32 14.42 21.39
CA ILE A 395 -1.63 13.77 21.64
C ILE A 395 -2.25 13.32 20.32
N ARG A 396 -2.13 14.10 19.24
CA ARG A 396 -2.67 13.70 17.92
C ARG A 396 -2.00 12.45 17.37
N PHE A 397 -0.69 12.28 17.62
CA PHE A 397 0.02 11.07 17.24
C PHE A 397 -0.38 9.87 18.10
N LEU A 398 -0.62 10.07 19.41
CA LEU A 398 -1.18 9.03 20.26
C LEU A 398 -2.57 8.61 19.77
N GLU A 399 -3.47 9.55 19.51
CA GLU A 399 -4.81 9.26 18.99
C GLU A 399 -4.76 8.52 17.65
N ALA A 400 -3.92 8.97 16.71
CA ALA A 400 -3.74 8.35 15.41
C ALA A 400 -3.25 6.90 15.50
N GLU A 401 -2.43 6.58 16.51
CA GLU A 401 -1.88 5.25 16.74
C GLU A 401 -2.64 4.46 17.82
N ASN A 402 -3.90 4.84 18.12
CA ASN A 402 -4.74 4.20 19.14
C ASN A 402 -4.03 4.05 20.50
N TYR A 403 -3.31 5.09 20.91
CA TYR A 403 -2.51 5.18 22.13
C TYR A 403 -1.35 4.16 22.22
N ASN A 404 -0.91 3.59 21.09
CA ASN A 404 0.35 2.84 21.03
C ASN A 404 1.53 3.82 21.14
N VAL A 405 2.06 3.96 22.35
CA VAL A 405 3.13 4.90 22.69
C VAL A 405 4.33 4.80 21.75
N TRP A 406 4.87 3.60 21.52
CA TRP A 406 6.07 3.44 20.69
C TRP A 406 5.84 3.72 19.21
N ALA A 407 4.66 3.37 18.68
CA ALA A 407 4.30 3.72 17.30
C ALA A 407 4.16 5.24 17.16
N ALA A 408 3.44 5.89 18.09
CA ALA A 408 3.28 7.35 18.13
C ALA A 408 4.62 8.08 18.24
N THR A 409 5.52 7.62 19.12
CA THR A 409 6.88 8.16 19.27
C THR A 409 7.67 8.06 17.95
N LYS A 410 7.65 6.89 17.28
CA LYS A 410 8.34 6.71 16.00
C LYS A 410 7.76 7.61 14.91
N HIS A 411 6.43 7.74 14.86
CA HIS A 411 5.74 8.57 13.89
C HIS A 411 6.05 10.06 14.10
N LEU A 412 6.05 10.54 15.35
CA LEU A 412 6.43 11.91 15.69
C LEU A 412 7.90 12.23 15.34
N VAL A 413 8.82 11.30 15.61
CA VAL A 413 10.24 11.45 15.22
C VAL A 413 10.39 11.45 13.69
N ALA A 414 9.68 10.57 13.00
CA ALA A 414 9.70 10.49 11.53
C ALA A 414 9.15 11.77 10.90
N TYR A 415 8.08 12.36 11.45
CA TYR A 415 7.50 13.62 11.00
C TYR A 415 8.56 14.72 10.90
N TRP A 416 9.27 14.99 11.99
CA TRP A 416 10.30 16.05 12.01
C TRP A 416 11.52 15.72 11.17
N LYS A 417 11.90 14.43 11.09
CA LYS A 417 12.94 13.99 10.17
C LYS A 417 12.57 14.34 8.73
N TYR A 418 11.37 13.96 8.27
CA TYR A 418 10.93 14.25 6.90
C TYR A 418 10.75 15.74 6.66
N GLN A 419 10.24 16.49 7.63
CA GLN A 419 10.14 17.94 7.54
C GLN A 419 11.52 18.56 7.29
N LYS A 420 12.55 18.13 8.04
CA LYS A 420 13.94 18.57 7.81
C LYS A 420 14.49 18.12 6.47
N ASP A 421 14.24 16.88 6.06
CA ASP A 421 14.71 16.34 4.78
C ASP A 421 14.11 17.09 3.58
N PHE A 422 12.83 17.49 3.65
CA PHE A 422 12.14 18.17 2.55
C PHE A 422 12.39 19.69 2.51
N PHE A 423 12.36 20.34 3.66
CA PHE A 423 12.39 21.81 3.73
C PHE A 423 13.76 22.38 4.13
N GLY A 424 14.72 21.52 4.49
CA GLY A 424 16.04 21.93 4.98
C GLY A 424 15.92 22.82 6.20
N ASP A 425 16.61 23.96 6.18
CA ASP A 425 16.58 24.94 7.28
C ASP A 425 15.19 25.55 7.52
N ARG A 426 14.28 25.44 6.54
CA ARG A 426 12.91 25.97 6.64
C ARG A 426 11.95 25.03 7.35
N ALA A 427 12.40 23.84 7.72
CA ALA A 427 11.58 22.84 8.42
C ALA A 427 11.03 23.32 9.76
N PHE A 428 11.66 24.33 10.36
CA PHE A 428 11.24 24.91 11.64
C PHE A 428 10.37 26.17 11.47
N PHE A 429 9.84 26.42 10.26
CA PHE A 429 8.78 27.41 10.06
C PHE A 429 7.41 26.73 9.98
N PRO A 430 6.33 27.43 10.34
CA PRO A 430 4.98 26.90 10.20
C PRO A 430 4.66 26.47 8.76
N MET A 431 3.98 25.34 8.60
CA MET A 431 3.41 24.91 7.32
C MET A 431 2.10 25.64 7.03
N LEU A 432 2.18 26.97 6.93
CA LEU A 432 1.04 27.83 6.61
C LEU A 432 1.10 28.26 5.15
N LEU A 433 -0.08 28.32 4.52
CA LEU A 433 -0.26 28.95 3.21
C LEU A 433 -0.41 30.46 3.39
N SER A 434 0.63 31.13 3.90
CA SER A 434 0.61 32.59 4.13
C SER A 434 1.66 33.33 3.31
N ASP A 435 1.29 34.49 2.78
CA ASP A 435 2.19 35.36 2.00
C ASP A 435 3.15 36.20 2.88
N THR A 436 3.24 35.87 4.18
CA THR A 436 4.06 36.61 5.16
C THR A 436 5.56 36.29 5.09
N GLY A 437 5.97 35.39 4.18
CA GLY A 437 7.37 35.07 3.90
C GLY A 437 8.10 34.29 5.01
N ARG A 438 7.39 33.80 6.03
CA ARG A 438 7.93 33.00 7.14
C ARG A 438 7.21 31.65 7.26
N THR A 439 7.27 30.86 6.21
CA THR A 439 6.63 29.54 6.13
C THR A 439 7.65 28.51 5.65
N ALA A 440 7.39 27.23 5.94
CA ALA A 440 8.25 26.15 5.43
C ALA A 440 8.21 26.05 3.89
N ILE A 441 7.08 26.45 3.28
CA ILE A 441 6.81 26.38 1.85
C ILE A 441 7.46 27.57 1.14
N SER A 442 8.18 27.36 0.03
CA SER A 442 8.85 28.48 -0.65
C SER A 442 7.86 29.37 -1.36
N GLN A 443 8.24 30.61 -1.66
CA GLN A 443 7.40 31.47 -2.49
C GLN A 443 7.13 30.86 -3.87
N GLU A 444 8.11 30.13 -4.42
CA GLU A 444 7.97 29.39 -5.69
C GLU A 444 6.95 28.25 -5.57
N ASP A 445 7.06 27.43 -4.52
CA ASP A 445 6.10 26.35 -4.22
C ASP A 445 4.69 26.91 -3.96
N MET A 446 4.59 28.05 -3.26
CA MET A 446 3.33 28.74 -3.02
C MET A 446 2.67 29.22 -4.32
N VAL A 447 3.46 29.80 -5.24
CA VAL A 447 2.98 30.20 -6.57
C VAL A 447 2.51 28.97 -7.33
N PHE A 448 3.27 27.88 -7.31
CA PHE A 448 2.87 26.62 -7.94
C PHE A 448 1.55 26.09 -7.37
N LEU A 449 1.42 25.98 -6.04
CA LEU A 449 0.20 25.51 -5.37
C LEU A 449 -1.02 26.39 -5.71
N LYS A 450 -0.84 27.72 -5.74
CA LYS A 450 -1.92 28.68 -6.08
C LYS A 450 -2.32 28.65 -7.55
N THR A 451 -1.37 28.45 -8.46
CA THR A 451 -1.61 28.57 -9.92
C THR A 451 -2.07 27.28 -10.57
N THR A 452 -1.64 26.12 -10.06
CA THR A 452 -1.92 24.83 -10.69
C THR A 452 -3.23 24.20 -10.22
N GLY A 453 -3.78 24.63 -9.08
CA GLY A 453 -4.94 23.96 -8.47
C GLY A 453 -4.65 22.50 -8.06
N PHE A 454 -3.37 22.11 -7.98
CA PHE A 454 -2.95 20.72 -7.76
C PHE A 454 -3.44 20.16 -6.42
N VAL A 455 -3.69 21.02 -5.44
CA VAL A 455 -4.30 20.66 -4.16
C VAL A 455 -5.37 21.70 -3.82
N THR A 456 -6.63 21.27 -3.80
CA THR A 456 -7.74 22.05 -3.24
C THR A 456 -8.11 21.43 -1.90
N ILE A 457 -7.98 22.19 -0.81
CA ILE A 457 -8.57 21.81 0.47
C ILE A 457 -10.08 21.96 0.32
N LEU A 458 -10.78 20.83 0.25
CA LEU A 458 -12.25 20.84 0.25
C LEU A 458 -12.73 21.30 1.64
N PRO A 459 -13.81 22.08 1.73
CA PRO A 459 -14.41 22.38 3.02
C PRO A 459 -14.76 21.06 3.73
N ASN A 460 -14.59 21.02 5.06
CA ASN A 460 -15.03 19.87 5.84
C ASN A 460 -16.49 19.54 5.50
N ASP A 461 -16.79 18.26 5.27
CA ASP A 461 -18.15 17.78 5.06
C ASP A 461 -19.00 18.28 6.24
N ARG A 462 -19.92 19.22 5.99
CA ARG A 462 -20.85 19.71 7.00
C ARG A 462 -21.83 18.59 7.35
N TYR A 463 -21.46 17.76 8.31
CA TYR A 463 -22.43 17.06 9.14
C TYR A 463 -22.63 17.92 10.38
N ASP A 464 -23.64 18.80 10.31
CA ASP A 464 -24.34 19.31 11.49
C ASP A 464 -25.20 18.20 12.11
#